data_AF-A0A7D4HUA4-F1
#
_entry.id   AF-A0A7D4HUA4-F1
#
_cell.length_a   1.000
_cell.length_b   1.000
_cell.length_c   1.000
_cell.angle_alpha   90.00
_cell.angle_beta   90.00
_cell.angle_gamma   90.00
#
_symmetry.space_group_name_H-M   'P 1'
#
loop_
_entity.id
_entity.type
_entity.pdbx_description
1 polymer ?
#
loop_
_entity_poly.entity_id
_entity_poly.type
_entity_poly.pdbx_seq_one_letter_code
_entity_poly.pdbx_strand_id
1 'polypeptide(L)'
;MPRCPFAVWKPISGGSGPHLGGPFKIVHHTTEGHSAEDAMALFQSKRSDPHFTVDASHIYQHVDTSEGARALRNKAGGVQTNRDSAVQIELVGFAHLPKDIAALTNVARLCRWIERTHGVPREWPSGPPKPARNGHDPGDHNRDEKTWDTRGGHYGHCHVPENTHWDPAYSAQEATFVLNAEFGSDDSLVSAVPPSQPTRRTAGAGKMRAVSTMPDHDDVIRGVSAYIRDLALPPQALSRSVAVRPMKRREGNRMLAGLATVAADKQEAAINVGSLIGFVAGLGADEKDDVQYSVQLAQRAASGKFDRFTQTQAWYGAYMEVLENLGWASQSLAFTSVENKSGTFMMDKAALELLVAVATGNQLAILRAGVEALKEVANDDGAIEFFDFHASEQSTGNFQLGAVEREENDTLSMALGAYYFHAADQRKKFLFFKWGANKINFWAAVQRLTLNRSLYSTVRDEVKAKLADAPAYVVGLKLGKR
;
A
#
# COMPACT_ATOMS: atom_id res chain seq x y z
N MET A 1 -37.70 21.78 -8.08
CA MET A 1 -36.86 20.69 -7.55
C MET A 1 -36.23 20.00 -8.74
N PRO A 2 -34.94 20.23 -9.03
CA PRO A 2 -34.22 19.48 -10.07
C PRO A 2 -33.98 18.03 -9.61
N ARG A 3 -35.08 17.26 -9.66
CA ARG A 3 -35.12 15.80 -9.52
C ARG A 3 -35.16 15.17 -10.90
N CYS A 4 -34.36 14.13 -11.09
CA CYS A 4 -34.27 13.42 -12.35
C CYS A 4 -35.54 12.58 -12.56
N PRO A 5 -36.31 12.80 -13.65
CA PRO A 5 -37.64 12.23 -13.80
C PRO A 5 -37.65 10.71 -13.99
N PHE A 6 -36.51 10.14 -14.41
CA PHE A 6 -36.34 8.70 -14.59
C PHE A 6 -35.50 8.05 -13.47
N ALA A 7 -35.12 8.82 -12.44
CA ALA A 7 -34.44 8.27 -11.27
C ALA A 7 -35.44 7.87 -10.18
N VAL A 8 -35.14 6.81 -9.45
CA VAL A 8 -35.89 6.41 -8.26
C VAL A 8 -35.48 7.33 -7.11
N TRP A 9 -36.43 8.13 -6.61
CA TRP A 9 -36.19 8.97 -5.43
C TRP A 9 -36.04 8.09 -4.17
N LYS A 10 -34.87 8.15 -3.54
CA LYS A 10 -34.51 7.31 -2.39
C LYS A 10 -33.61 8.10 -1.42
N PRO A 11 -34.16 9.01 -0.61
CA PRO A 11 -33.37 9.82 0.33
C PRO A 11 -32.70 8.94 1.40
N ILE A 12 -31.53 9.35 1.87
CA ILE A 12 -30.72 8.63 2.87
C ILE A 12 -30.62 9.46 4.17
N SER A 13 -29.63 10.35 4.28
CA SER A 13 -29.37 11.22 5.44
C SER A 13 -29.42 12.72 5.13
N GLY A 14 -29.36 13.11 3.85
CA GLY A 14 -29.55 14.47 3.33
C GLY A 14 -28.27 15.18 2.85
N GLY A 15 -28.44 16.22 2.03
CA GLY A 15 -27.36 17.02 1.43
C GLY A 15 -26.62 17.93 2.42
N SER A 16 -25.50 18.54 2.01
CA SER A 16 -24.65 19.46 2.80
C SER A 16 -25.18 20.90 2.89
N GLY A 17 -26.37 21.16 2.35
CA GLY A 17 -26.99 22.48 2.29
C GLY A 17 -26.83 23.13 0.91
N PRO A 18 -27.16 24.42 0.76
CA PRO A 18 -27.18 25.07 -0.56
C PRO A 18 -25.78 25.17 -1.17
N HIS A 19 -25.69 25.20 -2.50
CA HIS A 19 -24.45 25.52 -3.19
C HIS A 19 -23.93 26.91 -2.77
N LEU A 20 -22.60 27.06 -2.71
CA LEU A 20 -21.90 28.26 -2.27
C LEU A 20 -21.14 28.97 -3.39
N GLY A 21 -20.96 28.33 -4.55
CA GLY A 21 -20.19 28.89 -5.65
C GLY A 21 -20.03 27.95 -6.84
N GLY A 22 -19.17 28.40 -7.76
CA GLY A 22 -18.67 27.62 -8.89
C GLY A 22 -19.68 27.39 -10.01
N PRO A 23 -19.20 27.14 -11.24
CA PRO A 23 -20.04 26.58 -12.29
C PRO A 23 -20.41 25.13 -11.94
N PHE A 24 -21.60 24.70 -12.36
CA PHE A 24 -22.02 23.31 -12.16
C PHE A 24 -21.07 22.32 -12.84
N LYS A 25 -20.84 21.21 -12.14
CA LYS A 25 -19.95 20.13 -12.56
C LYS A 25 -20.49 18.78 -12.15
N ILE A 26 -20.09 17.73 -12.88
CA ILE A 26 -20.43 16.34 -12.58
C ILE A 26 -19.18 15.65 -12.05
N VAL A 27 -19.29 15.06 -10.86
CA VAL A 27 -18.24 14.28 -10.21
C VAL A 27 -18.61 12.81 -10.28
N HIS A 28 -17.76 12.04 -10.91
CA HIS A 28 -17.92 10.60 -11.11
C HIS A 28 -17.15 9.85 -10.03
N HIS A 29 -17.83 8.93 -9.37
CA HIS A 29 -17.31 8.06 -8.34
C HIS A 29 -17.54 6.59 -8.66
N THR A 30 -16.88 5.70 -7.91
CA THR A 30 -17.24 4.29 -7.79
C THR A 30 -17.44 3.88 -6.34
N THR A 31 -18.44 3.03 -6.09
CA THR A 31 -18.81 2.65 -4.72
C THR A 31 -17.81 1.73 -4.03
N GLU A 32 -16.85 1.18 -4.77
CA GLU A 32 -15.91 0.14 -4.32
C GLU A 32 -16.63 -1.09 -3.73
N GLY A 33 -17.80 -1.38 -4.28
CA GLY A 33 -18.72 -2.39 -3.79
C GLY A 33 -19.49 -3.08 -4.91
N HIS A 34 -20.19 -4.15 -4.53
CA HIS A 34 -20.88 -5.03 -5.48
C HIS A 34 -22.36 -4.68 -5.68
N SER A 35 -22.96 -3.83 -4.83
CA SER A 35 -24.39 -3.53 -4.90
C SER A 35 -24.70 -2.08 -4.49
N ALA A 36 -25.77 -1.53 -5.06
CA ALA A 36 -26.27 -0.21 -4.68
C ALA A 36 -26.85 -0.21 -3.26
N GLU A 37 -27.42 -1.32 -2.82
CA GLU A 37 -28.00 -1.47 -1.47
C GLU A 37 -26.93 -1.35 -0.39
N ASP A 38 -25.82 -2.09 -0.52
CA ASP A 38 -24.71 -2.03 0.43
C ASP A 38 -24.07 -0.64 0.44
N ALA A 39 -23.91 -0.02 -0.74
CA ALA A 39 -23.38 1.33 -0.86
C ALA A 39 -24.28 2.36 -0.14
N MET A 40 -25.59 2.32 -0.38
CA MET A 40 -26.55 3.21 0.31
C MET A 40 -26.58 3.00 1.83
N ALA A 41 -26.45 1.75 2.30
CA ALA A 41 -26.35 1.46 3.73
C ALA A 41 -25.07 2.05 4.34
N LEU A 42 -23.95 1.99 3.61
CA LEU A 42 -22.70 2.62 4.02
C LEU A 42 -22.84 4.14 4.08
N PHE A 43 -23.41 4.78 3.05
CA PHE A 43 -23.66 6.23 3.02
C PHE A 43 -24.50 6.68 4.21
N GLN A 44 -25.55 5.92 4.56
CA GLN A 44 -26.37 6.19 5.73
C GLN A 44 -25.53 6.19 7.02
N SER A 45 -24.66 5.20 7.18
CA SER A 45 -23.83 5.03 8.38
C SER A 45 -22.77 6.13 8.52
N LYS A 46 -22.23 6.61 7.39
CA LYS A 46 -21.16 7.61 7.32
C LYS A 46 -21.66 9.03 7.10
N ARG A 47 -22.96 9.21 6.81
CA ARG A 47 -23.59 10.49 6.41
C ARG A 47 -22.90 11.12 5.20
N SER A 48 -22.55 10.30 4.22
CA SER A 48 -21.74 10.66 3.05
C SER A 48 -22.55 10.62 1.73
N ASP A 49 -23.82 10.98 1.79
CA ASP A 49 -24.76 10.88 0.68
C ASP A 49 -24.25 11.55 -0.62
N PRO A 50 -24.14 10.81 -1.74
CA PRO A 50 -23.99 11.42 -3.07
C PRO A 50 -25.34 11.96 -3.56
N HIS A 51 -25.37 12.60 -4.73
CA HIS A 51 -26.66 12.92 -5.36
C HIS A 51 -27.32 11.66 -5.92
N PHE A 52 -26.53 10.79 -6.55
CA PHE A 52 -27.01 9.60 -7.23
C PHE A 52 -26.18 8.36 -6.91
N THR A 53 -26.82 7.20 -6.88
CA THR A 53 -26.18 5.88 -6.97
C THR A 53 -26.72 5.17 -8.20
N VAL A 54 -25.84 4.60 -9.03
CA VAL A 54 -26.20 4.00 -10.32
C VAL A 54 -25.66 2.57 -10.41
N ASP A 55 -26.53 1.63 -10.77
CA ASP A 55 -26.15 0.26 -11.15
C ASP A 55 -26.67 -0.10 -12.55
N ALA A 56 -26.49 -1.36 -12.94
CA ALA A 56 -26.91 -1.87 -14.25
C ALA A 56 -28.42 -1.75 -14.51
N SER A 57 -29.24 -1.69 -13.46
CA SER A 57 -30.70 -1.73 -13.53
C SER A 57 -31.35 -0.40 -13.17
N HIS A 58 -30.75 0.39 -12.28
CA HIS A 58 -31.38 1.55 -11.66
C HIS A 58 -30.46 2.77 -11.54
N ILE A 59 -31.10 3.94 -11.56
CA ILE A 59 -30.54 5.21 -11.13
C ILE A 59 -31.33 5.64 -9.89
N TYR A 60 -30.68 5.70 -8.74
CA TYR A 60 -31.25 6.21 -7.50
C TYR A 60 -30.83 7.66 -7.30
N GLN A 61 -31.74 8.52 -6.84
CA GLN A 61 -31.44 9.90 -6.44
C GLN A 61 -31.70 10.09 -4.95
N HIS A 62 -30.72 10.60 -4.21
CA HIS A 62 -30.76 10.76 -2.76
C HIS A 62 -30.88 12.22 -2.33
N VAL A 63 -30.29 13.13 -3.09
CA VAL A 63 -30.24 14.57 -2.81
C VAL A 63 -30.75 15.35 -4.02
N ASP A 64 -31.48 16.43 -3.77
CA ASP A 64 -31.91 17.35 -4.83
C ASP A 64 -30.67 18.10 -5.36
N THR A 65 -30.49 18.14 -6.68
CA THR A 65 -29.28 18.74 -7.30
C THR A 65 -29.18 20.26 -7.15
N SER A 66 -30.21 20.92 -6.61
CA SER A 66 -30.11 22.33 -6.18
C SER A 66 -29.35 22.52 -4.87
N GLU A 67 -29.04 21.45 -4.16
CA GLU A 67 -28.24 21.45 -2.93
C GLU A 67 -26.95 20.66 -3.14
N GLY A 68 -25.95 20.88 -2.28
CA GLY A 68 -24.72 20.10 -2.28
C GLY A 68 -24.92 18.71 -1.69
N ALA A 69 -24.18 17.73 -2.19
CA ALA A 69 -24.06 16.39 -1.60
C ALA A 69 -22.92 16.34 -0.55
N ARG A 70 -22.52 15.15 -0.09
CA ARG A 70 -21.57 14.95 1.01
C ARG A 70 -20.51 13.86 0.75
N ALA A 71 -20.42 13.30 -0.45
CA ALA A 71 -19.49 12.21 -0.73
C ALA A 71 -18.03 12.70 -0.92
N LEU A 72 -17.79 14.01 -0.98
CA LEU A 72 -16.44 14.56 -1.08
C LEU A 72 -15.89 14.97 0.28
N ARG A 73 -14.58 14.83 0.45
CA ARG A 73 -13.88 15.47 1.56
C ARG A 73 -13.85 16.97 1.31
N ASN A 74 -14.19 17.76 2.33
CA ASN A 74 -14.21 19.23 2.30
C ASN A 74 -13.39 19.75 3.49
N LYS A 75 -12.16 20.18 3.25
CA LYS A 75 -11.23 20.60 4.30
C LYS A 75 -11.63 21.98 4.83
N ALA A 76 -11.60 22.12 6.15
CA ALA A 76 -11.82 23.43 6.77
C ALA A 76 -10.74 24.44 6.32
N GLY A 77 -11.18 25.60 5.83
CA GLY A 77 -10.31 26.68 5.33
C GLY A 77 -9.75 26.45 3.92
N GLY A 78 -10.17 25.39 3.23
CA GLY A 78 -9.81 25.12 1.84
C GLY A 78 -10.93 25.46 0.85
N VAL A 79 -10.86 24.89 -0.36
CA VAL A 79 -11.88 25.10 -1.41
C VAL A 79 -13.17 24.35 -1.07
N GLN A 80 -14.29 24.82 -1.61
CA GLN A 80 -15.53 24.05 -1.48
C GLN A 80 -15.50 22.87 -2.46
N THR A 81 -15.53 21.64 -1.96
CA THR A 81 -15.59 20.45 -2.82
C THR A 81 -17.04 19.99 -3.00
N ASN A 82 -17.81 19.88 -1.92
CA ASN A 82 -19.21 19.43 -1.98
C ASN A 82 -20.17 20.50 -2.49
N ARG A 83 -19.94 21.75 -2.10
CA ARG A 83 -20.90 22.86 -2.27
C ARG A 83 -20.51 23.83 -3.40
N ASP A 84 -19.49 23.50 -4.17
CA ASP A 84 -19.10 24.26 -5.36
C ASP A 84 -19.84 23.72 -6.60
N SER A 85 -21.17 23.67 -6.51
CA SER A 85 -22.06 23.19 -7.56
C SER A 85 -21.69 21.80 -8.13
N ALA A 86 -21.19 20.91 -7.26
CA ALA A 86 -20.69 19.59 -7.61
C ALA A 86 -21.77 18.51 -7.48
N VAL A 87 -22.33 18.06 -8.60
CA VAL A 87 -23.28 16.96 -8.67
C VAL A 87 -22.51 15.63 -8.66
N GLN A 88 -22.79 14.76 -7.69
CA GLN A 88 -21.97 13.58 -7.37
C GLN A 88 -22.72 12.30 -7.75
N ILE A 89 -22.08 11.44 -8.55
CA ILE A 89 -22.64 10.17 -9.04
C ILE A 89 -21.75 9.01 -8.57
N GLU A 90 -22.33 8.10 -7.79
CA GLU A 90 -21.70 6.84 -7.36
C GLU A 90 -22.08 5.70 -8.31
N LEU A 91 -21.13 5.19 -9.10
CA LEU A 91 -21.33 4.03 -9.95
C LEU A 91 -20.98 2.74 -9.19
N VAL A 92 -21.93 1.80 -9.10
CA VAL A 92 -21.67 0.50 -8.46
C VAL A 92 -20.58 -0.25 -9.20
N GLY A 93 -19.51 -0.58 -8.49
CA GLY A 93 -18.35 -1.29 -9.01
C GLY A 93 -17.05 -0.81 -8.37
N PHE A 94 -15.94 -1.16 -9.00
CA PHE A 94 -14.59 -0.86 -8.51
C PHE A 94 -13.84 -0.02 -9.55
N ALA A 95 -13.10 0.99 -9.10
CA ALA A 95 -12.24 1.83 -9.93
C ALA A 95 -11.28 0.97 -10.75
N HIS A 96 -10.65 -0.02 -10.12
CA HIS A 96 -9.63 -0.87 -10.73
C HIS A 96 -10.15 -1.90 -11.75
N LEU A 97 -11.46 -2.03 -11.93
CA LEU A 97 -12.08 -2.98 -12.85
C LEU A 97 -12.81 -2.27 -14.00
N PRO A 98 -12.95 -2.93 -15.16
CA PRO A 98 -13.86 -2.47 -16.21
C PRO A 98 -15.27 -2.31 -15.66
N LYS A 99 -15.95 -1.23 -16.05
CA LYS A 99 -17.29 -0.95 -15.56
C LYS A 99 -18.32 -1.80 -16.30
N ASP A 100 -19.45 -2.02 -15.65
CA ASP A 100 -20.58 -2.72 -16.29
C ASP A 100 -21.16 -1.85 -17.41
N ILE A 101 -21.44 -2.48 -18.57
CA ILE A 101 -21.89 -1.81 -19.79
C ILE A 101 -23.26 -1.15 -19.60
N ALA A 102 -24.19 -1.84 -18.92
CA ALA A 102 -25.52 -1.29 -18.66
C ALA A 102 -25.45 -0.16 -17.62
N ALA A 103 -24.62 -0.32 -16.59
CA ALA A 103 -24.42 0.70 -15.57
C ALA A 103 -23.78 1.97 -16.15
N LEU A 104 -22.77 1.84 -17.02
CA LEU A 104 -22.19 2.97 -17.76
C LEU A 104 -23.21 3.67 -18.66
N THR A 105 -24.10 2.91 -19.30
CA THR A 105 -25.17 3.47 -20.12
C THR A 105 -26.13 4.31 -19.28
N ASN A 106 -26.48 3.83 -18.08
CA ASN A 106 -27.27 4.59 -17.12
C ASN A 106 -26.56 5.86 -16.63
N VAL A 107 -25.25 5.79 -16.34
CA VAL A 107 -24.45 6.98 -15.98
C VAL A 107 -24.46 8.00 -17.11
N ALA A 108 -24.24 7.57 -18.35
CA ALA A 108 -24.23 8.48 -19.50
C ALA A 108 -25.60 9.14 -19.71
N ARG A 109 -26.71 8.38 -19.61
CA ARG A 109 -28.08 8.92 -19.67
C ARG A 109 -28.32 9.95 -18.56
N LEU A 110 -27.89 9.65 -17.34
CA LEU A 110 -27.97 10.58 -16.21
C LEU A 110 -27.18 11.87 -16.49
N CYS A 111 -25.95 11.76 -17.01
CA CYS A 111 -25.13 12.92 -17.38
C CYS A 111 -25.85 13.84 -18.37
N ARG A 112 -26.49 13.29 -19.41
CA ARG A 112 -27.30 14.06 -20.37
C ARG A 112 -28.42 14.87 -19.71
N TRP A 113 -29.02 14.34 -18.66
CA TRP A 113 -30.04 15.07 -17.92
C TRP A 113 -29.42 16.18 -17.04
N ILE A 114 -28.34 15.88 -16.31
CA ILE A 114 -27.65 16.86 -15.44
C ILE A 114 -27.10 18.03 -16.27
N GLU A 115 -26.44 17.75 -17.39
CA GLU A 115 -25.90 18.76 -18.31
C GLU A 115 -26.97 19.71 -18.82
N ARG A 116 -28.11 19.19 -19.26
CA ARG A 116 -29.24 20.02 -19.73
C ARG A 116 -29.86 20.82 -18.59
N THR A 117 -29.95 20.23 -17.41
CA THR A 117 -30.60 20.86 -16.25
C THR A 117 -29.78 22.01 -15.68
N HIS A 118 -28.45 21.86 -15.67
CA HIS A 118 -27.55 22.79 -14.99
C HIS A 118 -26.56 23.51 -15.90
N GLY A 119 -26.59 23.24 -17.21
CA GLY A 119 -25.68 23.84 -18.19
C GLY A 119 -24.23 23.35 -18.08
N VAL A 120 -24.02 22.09 -17.66
CA VAL A 120 -22.66 21.52 -17.52
C VAL A 120 -22.04 21.28 -18.90
N PRO A 121 -20.85 21.84 -19.21
CA PRO A 121 -20.13 21.56 -20.45
C PRO A 121 -19.68 20.10 -20.56
N ARG A 122 -19.74 19.52 -21.76
CA ARG A 122 -19.22 18.17 -22.04
C ARG A 122 -17.74 18.19 -22.36
N GLU A 123 -16.94 18.49 -21.34
CA GLU A 123 -15.49 18.38 -21.38
C GLU A 123 -14.95 17.84 -20.06
N TRP A 124 -13.68 17.43 -20.05
CA TRP A 124 -12.94 17.09 -18.85
C TRP A 124 -11.91 18.20 -18.57
N PRO A 125 -12.23 19.26 -17.80
CA PRO A 125 -11.32 20.40 -17.64
C PRO A 125 -9.96 20.04 -17.05
N SER A 126 -9.93 19.04 -16.14
CA SER A 126 -8.71 18.49 -15.55
C SER A 126 -8.07 17.35 -16.38
N GLY A 127 -8.57 17.08 -17.58
CA GLY A 127 -8.26 15.88 -18.36
C GLY A 127 -9.17 14.70 -17.97
N PRO A 128 -9.30 13.67 -18.82
CA PRO A 128 -10.12 12.50 -18.52
C PRO A 128 -9.51 11.67 -17.38
N PRO A 129 -10.32 10.93 -16.60
CA PRO A 129 -9.80 9.97 -15.62
C PRO A 129 -8.84 8.99 -16.27
N LYS A 130 -7.82 8.57 -15.52
CA LYS A 130 -6.81 7.62 -15.98
C LYS A 130 -7.20 6.20 -15.55
N PRO A 131 -7.02 5.18 -16.39
CA PRO A 131 -7.28 3.81 -16.00
C PRO A 131 -6.28 3.34 -14.95
N ALA A 132 -6.71 2.39 -14.11
CA ALA A 132 -5.86 1.77 -13.10
C ALA A 132 -4.55 1.20 -13.69
N ARG A 133 -3.45 1.35 -12.95
CA ARG A 133 -2.16 0.72 -13.27
C ARG A 133 -1.99 -0.50 -12.36
N ASN A 134 -2.03 -1.70 -12.94
CA ASN A 134 -1.90 -2.97 -12.20
C ASN A 134 -2.90 -3.13 -11.04
N GLY A 135 -4.12 -2.59 -11.18
CA GLY A 135 -5.14 -2.67 -10.14
C GLY A 135 -5.11 -1.52 -9.12
N HIS A 136 -4.21 -0.56 -9.28
CA HIS A 136 -3.98 0.54 -8.33
C HIS A 136 -4.07 1.92 -8.99
N ASP A 137 -4.01 2.95 -8.14
CA ASP A 137 -3.96 4.36 -8.54
C ASP A 137 -2.88 4.60 -9.61
N PRO A 138 -3.24 5.11 -10.80
CA PRO A 138 -2.26 5.43 -11.83
C PRO A 138 -1.42 6.69 -11.55
N GLY A 139 -1.77 7.49 -10.53
CA GLY A 139 -1.08 8.71 -10.15
C GLY A 139 -1.26 9.89 -11.11
N ASP A 140 -0.58 10.99 -10.81
CA ASP A 140 -0.51 12.22 -11.62
C ASP A 140 -1.89 12.82 -11.96
N HIS A 141 -2.83 12.82 -11.02
CA HIS A 141 -4.14 13.43 -11.22
C HIS A 141 -4.07 14.96 -11.11
N ASN A 142 -4.76 15.66 -12.00
CA ASN A 142 -4.84 17.11 -11.95
C ASN A 142 -5.96 17.53 -10.97
N ARG A 143 -5.55 17.99 -9.78
CA ARG A 143 -6.42 18.50 -8.70
C ARG A 143 -6.30 20.02 -8.51
N ASP A 144 -6.07 20.77 -9.60
CA ASP A 144 -5.90 22.21 -9.57
C ASP A 144 -7.16 22.95 -9.06
N GLU A 145 -7.03 23.64 -7.94
CA GLU A 145 -8.10 24.38 -7.25
C GLU A 145 -8.72 25.47 -8.13
N LYS A 146 -7.90 26.18 -8.91
CA LYS A 146 -8.39 27.24 -9.79
C LYS A 146 -9.26 26.69 -10.91
N THR A 147 -8.86 25.57 -11.50
CA THR A 147 -9.64 24.87 -12.52
C THR A 147 -10.96 24.41 -11.92
N TRP A 148 -10.94 23.81 -10.72
CA TRP A 148 -12.14 23.39 -10.00
C TRP A 148 -13.15 24.53 -9.79
N ASP A 149 -12.69 25.68 -9.29
CA ASP A 149 -13.58 26.80 -8.96
C ASP A 149 -14.10 27.56 -10.19
N THR A 150 -13.39 27.49 -11.33
CA THR A 150 -13.69 28.36 -12.50
C THR A 150 -14.23 27.61 -13.72
N ARG A 151 -14.15 26.28 -13.76
CA ARG A 151 -14.52 25.49 -14.95
C ARG A 151 -15.60 24.46 -14.64
N GLY A 152 -16.75 24.60 -15.29
CA GLY A 152 -17.78 23.57 -15.31
C GLY A 152 -17.35 22.42 -16.24
N GLY A 153 -17.79 21.21 -15.93
CA GLY A 153 -17.46 20.04 -16.74
C GLY A 153 -17.60 18.74 -15.99
N HIS A 154 -17.01 17.69 -16.53
CA HIS A 154 -16.92 16.38 -15.90
C HIS A 154 -15.58 16.25 -15.16
N TYR A 155 -15.64 15.67 -13.97
CA TYR A 155 -14.50 15.40 -13.10
C TYR A 155 -14.63 13.99 -12.53
N GLY A 156 -13.53 13.25 -12.41
CA GLY A 156 -13.50 12.10 -11.52
C GLY A 156 -13.28 12.59 -10.09
N HIS A 157 -13.57 11.74 -9.09
CA HIS A 157 -13.11 12.00 -7.73
C HIS A 157 -11.59 12.22 -7.68
N CYS A 158 -10.85 11.58 -8.59
CA CYS A 158 -9.43 11.79 -8.86
C CYS A 158 -9.02 13.25 -9.16
N HIS A 159 -9.94 14.10 -9.64
CA HIS A 159 -9.66 15.50 -9.98
C HIS A 159 -10.09 16.50 -8.90
N VAL A 160 -10.77 16.05 -7.84
CA VAL A 160 -11.29 16.96 -6.81
C VAL A 160 -10.14 17.42 -5.91
N PRO A 161 -9.95 18.72 -5.67
CA PRO A 161 -8.97 19.21 -4.70
C PRO A 161 -9.17 18.58 -3.32
N GLU A 162 -8.10 18.49 -2.52
CA GLU A 162 -8.11 18.01 -1.11
C GLU A 162 -8.49 16.55 -0.88
N ASN A 163 -8.91 15.85 -1.94
CA ASN A 163 -9.32 14.45 -1.93
C ASN A 163 -8.15 13.56 -2.38
N THR A 164 -8.24 12.27 -2.04
CA THR A 164 -7.16 11.28 -2.23
C THR A 164 -7.59 10.10 -3.08
N HIS A 165 -8.90 9.88 -3.21
CA HIS A 165 -9.47 8.81 -4.01
C HIS A 165 -9.25 9.05 -5.50
N TRP A 166 -9.03 7.97 -6.25
CA TRP A 166 -8.58 8.00 -7.64
C TRP A 166 -9.61 7.42 -8.63
N ASP A 167 -10.79 7.07 -8.14
CA ASP A 167 -11.96 6.72 -8.93
C ASP A 167 -12.44 7.88 -9.82
N PRO A 168 -13.14 7.60 -10.93
CA PRO A 168 -13.71 6.30 -11.35
C PRO A 168 -12.74 5.41 -12.14
N ALA A 169 -11.54 5.91 -12.42
CA ALA A 169 -10.51 5.26 -13.22
C ALA A 169 -11.01 4.68 -14.56
N TYR A 170 -11.84 5.45 -15.25
CA TYR A 170 -12.29 5.10 -16.60
C TYR A 170 -11.10 4.89 -17.54
N SER A 171 -11.20 3.85 -18.37
CA SER A 171 -10.42 3.76 -19.59
C SER A 171 -10.77 4.91 -20.53
N ALA A 172 -9.88 5.19 -21.50
CA ALA A 172 -10.13 6.21 -22.50
C ALA A 172 -11.45 5.98 -23.26
N GLN A 173 -11.83 4.72 -23.49
CA GLN A 173 -13.07 4.38 -24.18
C GLN A 173 -14.30 4.64 -23.31
N GLU A 174 -14.24 4.28 -22.01
CA GLU A 174 -15.32 4.55 -21.05
C GLU A 174 -15.51 6.05 -20.85
N ALA A 175 -14.43 6.82 -20.67
CA ALA A 175 -14.49 8.27 -20.52
C ALA A 175 -15.06 8.96 -21.78
N THR A 176 -14.69 8.46 -22.97
CA THR A 176 -15.25 8.94 -24.25
C THR A 176 -16.74 8.61 -24.34
N PHE A 177 -17.13 7.39 -23.98
CA PHE A 177 -18.52 6.96 -24.02
C PHE A 177 -19.41 7.78 -23.09
N VAL A 178 -19.01 7.92 -21.81
CA VAL A 178 -19.75 8.74 -20.82
C VAL A 178 -19.92 10.18 -21.30
N LEU A 179 -18.89 10.75 -21.94
CA LEU A 179 -18.94 12.12 -22.43
C LEU A 179 -19.80 12.28 -23.69
N ASN A 180 -19.83 11.28 -24.59
CA ASN A 180 -20.38 11.45 -25.95
C ASN A 180 -21.64 10.65 -26.25
N ALA A 181 -22.09 9.77 -25.37
CA ALA A 181 -23.28 8.98 -25.62
C ALA A 181 -24.53 9.85 -25.81
N GLU A 182 -25.33 9.54 -26.83
CA GLU A 182 -26.56 10.25 -27.16
C GLU A 182 -27.77 9.35 -26.98
N PHE A 183 -28.88 9.95 -26.56
CA PHE A 183 -30.12 9.25 -26.25
C PHE A 183 -31.29 9.86 -27.02
N GLY A 184 -32.15 8.99 -27.55
CA GLY A 184 -33.38 9.36 -28.21
C GLY A 184 -34.43 9.93 -27.24
N SER A 185 -35.56 10.39 -27.78
CA SER A 185 -36.69 10.88 -26.98
C SER A 185 -37.36 9.79 -26.14
N ASP A 186 -37.17 8.53 -26.51
CA ASP A 186 -37.61 7.33 -25.79
C ASP A 186 -36.55 6.82 -24.80
N ASP A 187 -35.50 7.61 -24.56
CA ASP A 187 -34.36 7.28 -23.71
C ASP A 187 -33.52 6.08 -24.18
N SER A 188 -33.69 5.63 -25.43
CA SER A 188 -32.82 4.61 -26.03
C SER A 188 -31.45 5.19 -26.41
N LEU A 189 -30.38 4.39 -26.25
CA LEU A 189 -29.04 4.77 -26.71
C LEU A 189 -29.00 4.77 -28.24
N VAL A 190 -28.68 5.92 -28.85
CA VAL A 190 -28.66 6.11 -30.32
C VAL A 190 -27.25 6.31 -30.90
N SER A 191 -26.25 6.52 -30.05
CA SER A 191 -24.82 6.60 -30.43
C SER A 191 -24.15 5.22 -30.43
N ALA A 192 -22.84 5.17 -30.75
CA ALA A 192 -22.05 3.93 -30.74
C ALA A 192 -22.13 3.16 -29.40
N VAL A 193 -22.06 1.82 -29.51
CA VAL A 193 -22.19 0.85 -28.42
C VAL A 193 -21.12 1.10 -27.34
N PRO A 194 -21.43 0.90 -26.04
CA PRO A 194 -20.44 1.07 -24.97
C PRO A 194 -19.24 0.13 -25.17
N PRO A 195 -18.04 0.50 -24.68
CA PRO A 195 -16.83 -0.30 -24.88
C PRO A 195 -17.01 -1.74 -24.39
N SER A 196 -16.59 -2.70 -25.21
CA SER A 196 -16.66 -4.11 -24.86
C SER A 196 -15.67 -4.41 -23.73
N GLN A 197 -16.11 -5.21 -22.74
CA GLN A 197 -15.19 -5.70 -21.72
C GLN A 197 -14.15 -6.62 -22.38
N PRO A 198 -12.85 -6.48 -22.06
CA PRO A 198 -11.83 -7.39 -22.58
C PRO A 198 -12.18 -8.84 -22.19
N THR A 199 -12.16 -9.74 -23.18
CA THR A 199 -12.49 -11.17 -22.98
C THR A 199 -11.59 -11.77 -21.91
N ARG A 200 -12.19 -12.15 -20.77
CA ARG A 200 -11.51 -12.81 -19.65
C ARG A 200 -10.96 -14.16 -20.13
N ARG A 201 -9.62 -14.30 -20.24
CA ARG A 201 -9.01 -15.64 -20.38
C ARG A 201 -9.44 -16.47 -19.17
N THR A 202 -10.08 -17.60 -19.42
CA THR A 202 -10.57 -18.52 -18.41
C THR A 202 -9.40 -19.14 -17.64
N ALA A 203 -9.04 -18.55 -16.51
CA ALA A 203 -8.24 -19.21 -15.49
C ALA A 203 -9.21 -19.82 -14.45
N GLY A 204 -9.08 -21.13 -14.25
CA GLY A 204 -9.91 -21.90 -13.33
C GLY A 204 -9.54 -21.70 -11.86
N ALA A 205 -10.49 -22.13 -11.00
CA ALA A 205 -10.41 -22.30 -9.55
C ALA A 205 -10.40 -21.02 -8.66
N GLY A 206 -11.47 -20.88 -7.85
CA GLY A 206 -11.58 -19.96 -6.71
C GLY A 206 -11.90 -18.50 -7.07
N LYS A 207 -13.18 -18.13 -7.21
CA LYS A 207 -13.58 -16.71 -7.34
C LYS A 207 -13.36 -15.98 -6.00
N MET A 208 -12.16 -15.47 -5.75
CA MET A 208 -11.99 -14.39 -4.78
C MET A 208 -12.88 -13.22 -5.21
N ARG A 209 -13.71 -12.70 -4.30
CA ARG A 209 -14.49 -11.48 -4.54
C ARG A 209 -13.50 -10.32 -4.73
N ALA A 210 -13.78 -9.43 -5.68
CA ALA A 210 -13.00 -8.21 -5.83
C ALA A 210 -13.05 -7.40 -4.53
N VAL A 211 -11.91 -6.84 -4.14
CA VAL A 211 -11.71 -6.04 -2.94
C VAL A 211 -11.32 -4.65 -3.38
N SER A 212 -11.78 -3.63 -2.66
CA SER A 212 -11.38 -2.26 -2.94
C SER A 212 -9.87 -2.09 -2.89
N THR A 213 -9.35 -1.28 -3.80
CA THR A 213 -7.96 -0.81 -3.79
C THR A 213 -7.89 0.70 -3.58
N MET A 214 -9.00 1.32 -3.17
CA MET A 214 -9.06 2.72 -2.77
C MET A 214 -8.75 2.90 -1.28
N PRO A 215 -8.08 4.01 -0.91
CA PRO A 215 -8.04 4.45 0.49
C PRO A 215 -9.43 4.88 0.98
N ASP A 216 -9.69 4.90 2.29
CA ASP A 216 -10.99 5.33 2.85
C ASP A 216 -11.14 6.87 2.84
N HIS A 217 -12.36 7.42 2.80
CA HIS A 217 -12.58 8.89 2.88
C HIS A 217 -12.09 9.52 4.21
N ASP A 218 -12.11 8.70 5.28
CA ASP A 218 -11.60 9.03 6.62
C ASP A 218 -10.07 8.84 6.71
N ASP A 219 -9.43 8.26 5.69
CA ASP A 219 -8.01 8.46 5.42
C ASP A 219 -7.84 9.87 4.89
N VAL A 220 -7.98 10.82 5.84
CA VAL A 220 -7.10 11.97 5.87
C VAL A 220 -5.73 11.43 5.45
N ILE A 221 -5.09 12.01 4.43
CA ILE A 221 -3.64 12.20 4.52
C ILE A 221 -3.43 13.08 5.76
N ARG A 222 -3.60 12.46 6.93
CA ARG A 222 -2.61 12.38 7.97
C ARG A 222 -1.39 12.00 7.15
N GLY A 223 -0.57 12.97 6.75
CA GLY A 223 0.68 12.73 5.98
C GLY A 223 1.38 11.48 6.50
N VAL A 224 2.22 10.81 5.73
CA VAL A 224 2.89 9.56 6.16
C VAL A 224 3.32 9.57 7.64
N SER A 225 3.76 10.72 8.18
CA SER A 225 3.91 11.02 9.62
C SER A 225 2.79 10.54 10.55
N ALA A 226 1.53 10.82 10.25
CA ALA A 226 0.38 10.44 11.05
C ALA A 226 -0.10 9.00 10.77
N TYR A 227 0.07 8.47 9.55
CA TYR A 227 0.02 7.02 9.32
C TYR A 227 0.99 6.29 10.26
N ILE A 228 2.26 6.71 10.31
CA ILE A 228 3.29 6.15 11.19
C ILE A 228 2.86 6.24 12.67
N ARG A 229 2.28 7.37 13.09
CA ARG A 229 1.78 7.54 14.47
C ARG A 229 0.66 6.55 14.80
N ASP A 230 -0.22 6.26 13.86
CA ASP A 230 -1.39 5.42 14.07
C ASP A 230 -1.09 3.91 13.92
N LEU A 231 0.07 3.53 13.36
CA LEU A 231 0.49 2.12 13.26
C LEU A 231 0.42 1.43 14.63
N ALA A 232 -0.36 0.36 14.73
CA ALA A 232 -0.34 -0.50 15.91
C ALA A 232 0.96 -1.31 15.91
N LEU A 233 1.79 -1.13 16.94
CA LEU A 233 2.93 -2.01 17.20
C LEU A 233 2.53 -2.97 18.31
N PRO A 234 2.88 -4.27 18.21
CA PRO A 234 2.66 -5.18 19.31
C PRO A 234 3.36 -4.63 20.56
N PRO A 235 2.76 -4.81 21.75
CA PRO A 235 3.41 -4.41 22.99
C PRO A 235 4.80 -5.03 23.04
N GLN A 236 5.75 -4.34 23.66
CA GLN A 236 7.11 -4.84 23.78
C GLN A 236 7.03 -6.27 24.32
N ALA A 237 7.30 -7.25 23.45
CA ALA A 237 7.35 -8.63 23.88
C ALA A 237 8.39 -8.62 24.98
N LEU A 238 7.96 -8.86 26.23
CA LEU A 238 8.86 -9.03 27.35
C LEU A 238 9.83 -10.10 26.89
N SER A 239 11.00 -9.70 26.40
CA SER A 239 12.11 -10.60 26.23
C SER A 239 12.23 -11.18 27.63
N ARG A 240 11.89 -12.45 27.81
CA ARG A 240 12.38 -13.17 28.99
C ARG A 240 13.86 -12.88 28.98
N SER A 241 14.29 -12.08 29.94
CA SER A 241 15.58 -11.43 29.99
C SER A 241 16.66 -12.42 29.58
N VAL A 242 17.12 -12.33 28.33
CA VAL A 242 18.49 -12.70 28.04
C VAL A 242 19.24 -11.54 28.67
N ALA A 243 19.69 -11.74 29.90
CA ALA A 243 20.48 -10.76 30.61
C ALA A 243 21.74 -10.51 29.78
N VAL A 244 21.67 -9.51 28.89
CA VAL A 244 22.85 -8.91 28.29
C VAL A 244 23.59 -8.31 29.48
N ARG A 245 24.64 -9.00 29.93
CA ARG A 245 25.54 -8.45 30.93
C ARG A 245 25.99 -7.08 30.42
N PRO A 246 25.84 -6.01 31.22
CA PRO A 246 26.27 -4.69 30.78
C PRO A 246 27.77 -4.78 30.51
N MET A 247 28.15 -4.51 29.26
CA MET A 247 29.53 -4.33 28.86
C MET A 247 30.09 -3.20 29.72
N LYS A 248 31.07 -3.50 30.58
CA LYS A 248 31.71 -2.51 31.46
C LYS A 248 32.24 -1.35 30.62
N ARG A 249 31.51 -0.22 30.61
CA ARG A 249 32.08 1.08 30.22
C ARG A 249 33.09 1.46 31.29
N ARG A 250 34.37 1.50 30.92
CA ARG A 250 35.39 2.18 31.71
C ARG A 250 35.08 3.67 31.64
N GLU A 251 34.74 4.26 32.79
CA GLU A 251 34.62 5.70 32.96
C GLU A 251 35.98 6.38 32.76
N GLY A 252 36.00 7.40 31.91
CA GLY A 252 37.12 8.32 31.71
C GLY A 252 36.54 9.66 31.27
N ASN A 253 36.74 10.68 32.10
CA ASN A 253 36.06 11.97 32.09
C ASN A 253 36.44 12.90 30.90
N ARG A 254 35.41 13.59 30.40
CA ARG A 254 35.32 14.97 29.84
C ARG A 254 36.32 15.54 28.81
N MET A 255 35.71 15.99 27.71
CA MET A 255 35.92 17.21 26.90
C MET A 255 37.32 17.50 26.33
N LEU A 256 37.42 17.44 25.00
CA LEU A 256 37.99 18.49 24.15
C LEU A 256 37.62 18.24 22.67
N ALA A 257 37.34 19.33 21.97
CA ALA A 257 36.99 19.36 20.55
C ALA A 257 38.15 18.87 19.66
N GLY A 258 37.79 18.35 18.48
CA GLY A 258 38.71 18.23 17.35
C GLY A 258 39.33 16.85 17.16
N LEU A 259 38.70 16.06 16.27
CA LEU A 259 39.30 15.27 15.18
C LEU A 259 38.31 14.17 14.84
N ALA A 260 37.59 14.37 13.73
CA ALA A 260 36.86 13.30 13.07
C ALA A 260 37.89 12.25 12.61
N THR A 261 38.13 11.25 13.43
CA THR A 261 38.72 10.00 12.95
C THR A 261 37.69 9.35 12.06
N VAL A 262 37.90 9.45 10.75
CA VAL A 262 37.18 8.70 9.71
C VAL A 262 37.27 7.21 10.09
N ALA A 263 36.18 6.70 10.67
CA ALA A 263 36.05 5.27 10.93
C ALA A 263 36.06 4.59 9.56
N ALA A 264 37.02 3.68 9.35
CA ALA A 264 37.14 2.94 8.12
C ALA A 264 35.80 2.27 7.77
N ASP A 265 35.35 2.54 6.56
CA ASP A 265 34.13 2.09 5.92
C ASP A 265 34.09 0.55 5.84
N LYS A 266 33.49 -0.10 6.84
CA LYS A 266 33.44 -1.55 6.96
C LYS A 266 32.05 -2.10 6.64
N GLN A 267 32.07 -3.24 5.97
CA GLN A 267 30.92 -4.12 5.80
C GLN A 267 30.37 -4.56 7.17
N GLU A 268 29.05 -4.50 7.31
CA GLU A 268 28.35 -4.78 8.56
C GLU A 268 27.08 -5.59 8.29
N ALA A 269 26.60 -6.36 9.27
CA ALA A 269 25.29 -6.98 9.21
C ALA A 269 24.61 -6.90 10.58
N ALA A 270 23.29 -7.00 10.61
CA ALA A 270 22.52 -7.00 11.84
C ALA A 270 21.31 -7.93 11.72
N ILE A 271 20.96 -8.56 12.85
CA ILE A 271 19.63 -9.12 13.05
C ILE A 271 18.70 -7.99 13.48
N ASN A 272 17.55 -7.87 12.83
CA ASN A 272 16.53 -6.88 13.13
C ASN A 272 15.16 -7.57 13.12
N VAL A 273 14.62 -7.83 14.31
CA VAL A 273 13.45 -8.70 14.50
C VAL A 273 13.68 -10.04 13.77
N GLY A 274 12.82 -10.42 12.82
CA GLY A 274 12.89 -11.70 12.09
C GLY A 274 13.68 -11.59 10.79
N SER A 275 14.56 -10.58 10.66
CA SER A 275 15.35 -10.34 9.44
C SER A 275 16.85 -10.29 9.72
N LEU A 276 17.67 -10.82 8.80
CA LEU A 276 19.10 -10.54 8.72
C LEU A 276 19.33 -9.51 7.60
N ILE A 277 19.90 -8.35 7.93
CA ILE A 277 20.21 -7.28 6.96
C ILE A 277 21.73 -7.07 6.90
N GLY A 278 22.30 -7.22 5.71
CA GLY A 278 23.69 -6.89 5.40
C GLY A 278 23.84 -5.52 4.74
N PHE A 279 24.93 -4.82 5.05
CA PHE A 279 25.30 -3.53 4.47
C PHE A 279 26.64 -3.65 3.76
N VAL A 280 26.63 -3.44 2.45
CA VAL A 280 27.85 -3.30 1.66
C VAL A 280 28.62 -2.06 2.16
N ALA A 281 29.95 -2.04 2.03
CA ALA A 281 30.75 -0.86 2.38
C ALA A 281 30.33 0.35 1.53
N GLY A 282 30.45 1.56 2.08
CA GLY A 282 30.08 2.83 1.44
C GLY A 282 28.89 3.52 2.08
N LEU A 283 28.13 2.82 2.93
CA LEU A 283 26.91 3.34 3.53
C LEU A 283 27.17 4.14 4.81
N GLY A 284 26.61 5.35 4.87
CA GLY A 284 26.67 6.22 6.03
C GLY A 284 25.81 5.71 7.20
N ALA A 285 26.04 6.24 8.40
CA ALA A 285 25.28 5.85 9.58
C ALA A 285 23.77 6.13 9.44
N ASP A 286 23.40 7.32 8.97
CA ASP A 286 21.99 7.68 8.76
C ASP A 286 21.31 6.77 7.71
N GLU A 287 22.04 6.34 6.67
CA GLU A 287 21.50 5.43 5.66
C GLU A 287 21.24 4.04 6.22
N LYS A 288 22.16 3.55 7.06
CA LYS A 288 21.98 2.27 7.76
C LYS A 288 20.80 2.36 8.71
N ASP A 289 20.65 3.45 9.46
CA ASP A 289 19.52 3.69 10.36
C ASP A 289 18.20 3.76 9.59
N ASP A 290 18.14 4.50 8.48
CA ASP A 290 16.94 4.63 7.66
C ASP A 290 16.45 3.25 7.19
N VAL A 291 17.36 2.40 6.70
CA VAL A 291 17.06 1.01 6.31
C VAL A 291 16.57 0.19 7.49
N GLN A 292 17.33 0.18 8.60
CA GLN A 292 17.00 -0.65 9.75
C GLN A 292 15.64 -0.27 10.33
N TYR A 293 15.33 1.02 10.44
CA TYR A 293 14.08 1.48 10.99
C TYR A 293 12.91 1.31 10.01
N SER A 294 13.12 1.38 8.70
CA SER A 294 12.11 0.95 7.72
C SER A 294 11.71 -0.50 7.91
N VAL A 295 12.69 -1.41 7.88
CA VAL A 295 12.44 -2.85 7.98
C VAL A 295 11.84 -3.19 9.34
N GLN A 296 12.30 -2.57 10.42
CA GLN A 296 11.77 -2.82 11.76
C GLN A 296 10.32 -2.33 11.91
N LEU A 297 10.03 -1.10 11.46
CA LEU A 297 8.68 -0.54 11.55
C LEU A 297 7.70 -1.41 10.77
N ALA A 298 8.05 -1.79 9.55
CA ALA A 298 7.23 -2.65 8.70
C ALA A 298 6.93 -4.01 9.36
N GLN A 299 7.95 -4.67 9.93
CA GLN A 299 7.75 -5.95 10.60
C GLN A 299 6.84 -5.82 11.83
N ARG A 300 7.05 -4.79 12.65
CA ARG A 300 6.29 -4.61 13.89
C ARG A 300 4.86 -4.17 13.60
N ALA A 301 4.64 -3.27 12.66
CA ALA A 301 3.30 -2.83 12.27
C ALA A 301 2.49 -3.96 11.64
N ALA A 302 3.10 -4.78 10.77
CA ALA A 302 2.46 -5.96 10.22
C ALA A 302 2.06 -6.95 11.33
N SER A 303 2.95 -7.20 12.29
CA SER A 303 2.65 -8.07 13.46
C SER A 303 1.64 -7.46 14.44
N GLY A 304 1.42 -6.15 14.41
CA GLY A 304 0.36 -5.50 15.19
C GLY A 304 -1.03 -5.68 14.58
N LYS A 305 -1.11 -6.01 13.28
CA LYS A 305 -2.36 -6.18 12.51
C LYS A 305 -2.70 -7.64 12.21
N PHE A 306 -1.68 -8.47 11.98
CA PHE A 306 -1.83 -9.86 11.55
C PHE A 306 -0.86 -10.77 12.32
N ASP A 307 -1.29 -12.00 12.56
CA ASP A 307 -0.40 -13.02 13.09
C ASP A 307 0.66 -13.42 12.05
N ARG A 308 1.94 -13.29 12.40
CA ARG A 308 3.08 -13.45 11.49
C ARG A 308 3.18 -14.87 10.90
N PHE A 309 2.71 -15.89 11.61
CA PHE A 309 2.93 -17.29 11.24
C PHE A 309 1.68 -17.93 10.61
N THR A 310 0.49 -17.57 11.08
CA THR A 310 -0.78 -18.12 10.62
C THR A 310 -1.46 -17.26 9.56
N GLN A 311 -1.19 -15.95 9.52
CA GLN A 311 -1.73 -15.00 8.54
C GLN A 311 -0.64 -14.43 7.62
N THR A 312 0.39 -15.23 7.32
CA THR A 312 1.62 -14.84 6.60
C THR A 312 1.39 -13.99 5.34
N GLN A 313 0.42 -14.35 4.49
CA GLN A 313 0.15 -13.59 3.26
C GLN A 313 -0.37 -12.17 3.55
N ALA A 314 -1.33 -12.03 4.47
CA ALA A 314 -1.86 -10.73 4.89
C ALA A 314 -0.79 -9.91 5.64
N TRP A 315 0.03 -10.58 6.44
CA TRP A 315 1.17 -10.00 7.14
C TRP A 315 2.18 -9.39 6.15
N TYR A 316 2.54 -10.11 5.06
CA TYR A 316 3.43 -9.57 4.03
C TYR A 316 2.80 -8.43 3.23
N GLY A 317 1.47 -8.45 3.03
CA GLY A 317 0.75 -7.30 2.46
C GLY A 317 0.96 -6.03 3.29
N ALA A 318 0.72 -6.10 4.60
CA ALA A 318 0.94 -4.97 5.51
C ALA A 318 2.43 -4.58 5.61
N TYR A 319 3.34 -5.54 5.61
CA TYR A 319 4.79 -5.29 5.62
C TYR A 319 5.22 -4.45 4.41
N MET A 320 4.76 -4.82 3.21
CA MET A 320 5.07 -4.09 1.97
C MET A 320 4.42 -2.71 1.94
N GLU A 321 3.15 -2.59 2.37
CA GLU A 321 2.44 -1.32 2.48
C GLU A 321 3.20 -0.30 3.35
N VAL A 322 3.74 -0.74 4.50
CA VAL A 322 4.53 0.14 5.36
C VAL A 322 5.84 0.56 4.68
N LEU A 323 6.55 -0.37 4.03
CA LEU A 323 7.78 -0.03 3.30
C LEU A 323 7.52 0.98 2.18
N GLU A 324 6.45 0.80 1.42
CA GLU A 324 6.02 1.69 0.34
C GLU A 324 5.68 3.08 0.86
N ASN A 325 4.93 3.17 1.97
CA ASN A 325 4.62 4.44 2.62
C ASN A 325 5.88 5.16 3.15
N LEU A 326 6.93 4.43 3.52
CA LEU A 326 8.23 5.00 3.90
C LEU A 326 9.10 5.39 2.69
N GLY A 327 8.64 5.14 1.46
CA GLY A 327 9.33 5.53 0.23
C GLY A 327 10.19 4.42 -0.40
N TRP A 328 10.00 3.16 0.00
CA TRP A 328 10.58 2.03 -0.73
C TRP A 328 9.72 1.69 -1.95
N ALA A 329 10.28 1.84 -3.14
CA ALA A 329 9.64 1.37 -4.36
C ALA A 329 9.90 -0.14 -4.52
N SER A 330 8.82 -0.90 -4.74
CA SER A 330 8.83 -2.35 -4.91
C SER A 330 8.27 -2.77 -6.28
N GLN A 331 8.55 -4.02 -6.67
CA GLN A 331 7.77 -4.72 -7.69
C GLN A 331 6.75 -5.61 -6.98
N SER A 332 5.71 -6.08 -7.69
CA SER A 332 4.69 -6.96 -7.09
C SER A 332 5.32 -8.19 -6.44
N LEU A 333 5.08 -8.36 -5.13
CA LEU A 333 5.57 -9.51 -4.37
C LEU A 333 4.69 -10.74 -4.64
N ALA A 334 5.27 -11.79 -5.22
CA ALA A 334 4.57 -13.05 -5.47
C ALA A 334 5.34 -14.21 -4.84
N PHE A 335 4.71 -14.90 -3.88
CA PHE A 335 5.28 -16.11 -3.28
C PHE A 335 5.15 -17.29 -4.23
N THR A 336 6.25 -18.00 -4.39
CA THR A 336 6.31 -19.25 -5.13
C THR A 336 6.73 -20.38 -4.19
N SER A 337 6.11 -21.55 -4.39
CA SER A 337 6.50 -22.76 -3.67
C SER A 337 7.82 -23.29 -4.22
N VAL A 338 8.76 -23.59 -3.34
CA VAL A 338 10.06 -24.17 -3.65
C VAL A 338 9.97 -25.66 -3.35
N GLU A 339 9.84 -26.46 -4.39
CA GLU A 339 9.71 -27.91 -4.23
C GLU A 339 11.05 -28.56 -3.86
N ASN A 340 11.05 -29.38 -2.82
CA ASN A 340 12.18 -30.27 -2.51
C ASN A 340 11.78 -31.74 -2.72
N LYS A 341 11.81 -32.19 -3.98
CA LYS A 341 11.37 -33.53 -4.40
C LYS A 341 12.37 -34.65 -4.05
N SER A 342 13.64 -34.35 -3.79
CA SER A 342 14.65 -35.35 -3.44
C SER A 342 15.86 -34.73 -2.70
N GLY A 343 16.58 -35.53 -1.90
CA GLY A 343 17.79 -35.08 -1.21
C GLY A 343 17.55 -34.35 0.12
N THR A 344 18.57 -33.60 0.56
CA THR A 344 18.56 -32.84 1.82
C THR A 344 18.32 -31.36 1.56
N PHE A 345 17.33 -30.78 2.22
CA PHE A 345 17.07 -29.34 2.24
C PHE A 345 17.88 -28.67 3.35
N MET A 346 18.62 -27.62 2.99
CA MET A 346 19.31 -26.72 3.93
C MET A 346 18.73 -25.32 3.76
N MET A 347 18.16 -24.76 4.84
CA MET A 347 17.41 -23.51 4.80
C MET A 347 18.26 -22.32 4.36
N ASP A 348 19.42 -22.13 4.98
CA ASP A 348 20.42 -21.12 4.62
C ASP A 348 20.77 -21.15 3.12
N LYS A 349 21.09 -22.34 2.60
CA LYS A 349 21.48 -22.51 1.19
C LYS A 349 20.32 -22.22 0.25
N ALA A 350 19.13 -22.76 0.54
CA ALA A 350 17.95 -22.54 -0.28
C ALA A 350 17.55 -21.07 -0.33
N ALA A 351 17.57 -20.37 0.81
CA ALA A 351 17.27 -18.95 0.88
C ALA A 351 18.28 -18.10 0.09
N LEU A 352 19.58 -18.32 0.31
CA LEU A 352 20.65 -17.58 -0.38
C LEU A 352 20.67 -17.82 -1.90
N GLU A 353 20.35 -19.02 -2.36
CA GLU A 353 20.33 -19.34 -3.79
C GLU A 353 19.24 -18.56 -4.54
N LEU A 354 18.06 -18.40 -3.92
CA LEU A 354 16.96 -17.64 -4.52
C LEU A 354 17.29 -16.14 -4.65
N LEU A 355 18.13 -15.61 -3.77
CA LEU A 355 18.56 -14.21 -3.82
C LEU A 355 19.47 -13.88 -4.99
N VAL A 356 20.09 -14.89 -5.62
CA VAL A 356 20.94 -14.70 -6.81
C VAL A 356 20.19 -14.00 -7.95
N ALA A 357 18.87 -14.19 -8.04
CA ALA A 357 18.04 -13.57 -9.07
C ALA A 357 17.92 -12.04 -8.96
N VAL A 358 18.15 -11.45 -7.77
CA VAL A 358 17.88 -10.03 -7.50
C VAL A 358 19.06 -9.27 -6.89
N ALA A 359 19.99 -9.98 -6.25
CA ALA A 359 21.15 -9.41 -5.57
C ALA A 359 22.36 -9.25 -6.48
N THR A 360 23.14 -8.19 -6.27
CA THR A 360 24.47 -8.05 -6.88
C THR A 360 25.49 -9.00 -6.24
N GLY A 361 26.67 -9.13 -6.85
CA GLY A 361 27.77 -9.89 -6.27
C GLY A 361 28.18 -9.39 -4.87
N ASN A 362 28.18 -8.07 -4.65
CA ASN A 362 28.50 -7.47 -3.35
C ASN A 362 27.41 -7.75 -2.30
N GLN A 363 26.15 -7.62 -2.69
CA GLN A 363 25.00 -7.95 -1.83
C GLN A 363 24.97 -9.44 -1.45
N LEU A 364 25.28 -10.35 -2.38
CA LEU A 364 25.39 -11.78 -2.08
C LEU A 364 26.57 -12.08 -1.15
N ALA A 365 27.71 -11.42 -1.35
CA ALA A 365 28.89 -11.61 -0.51
C ALA A 365 28.60 -11.22 0.95
N ILE A 366 27.95 -10.07 1.18
CA ILE A 366 27.60 -9.63 2.53
C ILE A 366 26.55 -10.52 3.19
N LEU A 367 25.56 -11.01 2.44
CA LEU A 367 24.57 -11.96 2.94
C LEU A 367 25.21 -13.27 3.39
N ARG A 368 26.11 -13.83 2.58
CA ARG A 368 26.85 -15.05 2.94
C ARG A 368 27.70 -14.83 4.19
N ALA A 369 28.39 -13.69 4.29
CA ALA A 369 29.16 -13.34 5.47
C ALA A 369 28.27 -13.19 6.72
N GLY A 370 27.10 -12.56 6.60
CA GLY A 370 26.14 -12.40 7.70
C GLY A 370 25.54 -13.72 8.17
N VAL A 371 25.15 -14.60 7.25
CA VAL A 371 24.64 -15.95 7.59
C VAL A 371 25.72 -16.79 8.27
N GLU A 372 26.96 -16.75 7.77
CA GLU A 372 28.08 -17.45 8.41
C GLU A 372 28.42 -16.86 9.78
N ALA A 373 28.42 -15.53 9.92
CA ALA A 373 28.61 -14.89 11.21
C ALA A 373 27.54 -15.35 12.21
N LEU A 374 26.25 -15.35 11.80
CA LEU A 374 25.14 -15.82 12.62
C LEU A 374 25.28 -17.30 13.04
N LYS A 375 25.91 -18.12 12.20
CA LYS A 375 26.21 -19.53 12.49
C LYS A 375 27.34 -19.68 13.50
N GLU A 376 28.40 -18.87 13.40
CA GLU A 376 29.54 -18.90 14.33
C GLU A 376 29.17 -18.40 15.74
N VAL A 377 28.28 -17.41 15.83
CA VAL A 377 27.73 -16.97 17.13
C VAL A 377 26.71 -17.93 17.75
N ALA A 378 26.34 -19.00 17.05
CA ALA A 378 25.32 -19.93 17.52
C ALA A 378 25.68 -20.71 18.80
N ASN A 379 26.91 -20.59 19.30
CA ASN A 379 27.39 -21.29 20.49
C ASN A 379 27.51 -20.42 21.76
N ASP A 380 27.45 -19.08 21.68
CA ASP A 380 27.68 -18.25 22.88
C ASP A 380 27.09 -16.82 22.85
N ASP A 381 26.41 -16.42 21.77
CA ASP A 381 25.85 -15.07 21.64
C ASP A 381 24.36 -15.16 21.28
N GLY A 382 23.51 -14.45 22.04
CA GLY A 382 22.05 -14.48 21.91
C GLY A 382 21.47 -14.04 20.56
N ALA A 383 22.29 -13.79 19.54
CA ALA A 383 21.87 -13.33 18.21
C ALA A 383 21.06 -14.40 17.44
N ILE A 384 21.48 -15.67 17.44
CA ILE A 384 20.69 -16.73 16.78
C ILE A 384 19.40 -17.01 17.55
N GLU A 385 19.44 -16.95 18.88
CA GLU A 385 18.26 -17.15 19.72
C GLU A 385 17.26 -16.00 19.53
N PHE A 386 17.78 -14.77 19.41
CA PHE A 386 17.00 -13.58 19.09
C PHE A 386 16.37 -13.69 17.70
N PHE A 387 17.14 -14.11 16.69
CA PHE A 387 16.61 -14.34 15.35
C PHE A 387 15.53 -15.42 15.37
N ASP A 388 15.81 -16.60 15.93
CA ASP A 388 14.84 -17.71 16.03
C ASP A 388 13.55 -17.29 16.72
N PHE A 389 13.66 -16.53 17.81
CA PHE A 389 12.51 -16.05 18.59
C PHE A 389 11.57 -15.19 17.75
N HIS A 390 12.10 -14.39 16.83
CA HIS A 390 11.30 -13.52 15.97
C HIS A 390 10.95 -14.13 14.61
N ALA A 391 11.67 -15.18 14.18
CA ALA A 391 11.57 -15.76 12.85
C ALA A 391 10.83 -17.10 12.80
N SER A 392 10.59 -17.76 13.94
CA SER A 392 9.95 -19.07 13.97
C SER A 392 9.04 -19.27 15.19
N GLU A 393 7.99 -20.05 14.98
CA GLU A 393 7.11 -20.55 16.04
C GLU A 393 6.76 -22.01 15.74
N GLN A 394 6.99 -22.89 16.73
CA GLN A 394 6.72 -24.31 16.60
C GLN A 394 7.43 -24.93 15.37
N SER A 395 6.68 -25.41 14.38
CA SER A 395 7.20 -26.00 13.14
C SER A 395 7.06 -25.08 11.93
N THR A 396 6.67 -23.83 12.15
CA THR A 396 6.50 -22.81 11.11
C THR A 396 7.54 -21.72 11.29
N GLY A 397 7.98 -21.10 10.21
CA GLY A 397 8.78 -19.89 10.30
C GLY A 397 8.48 -18.91 9.18
N ASN A 398 8.75 -17.65 9.46
CA ASN A 398 8.58 -16.52 8.57
C ASN A 398 9.75 -15.56 8.83
N PHE A 399 10.64 -15.41 7.86
CA PHE A 399 11.90 -14.68 8.01
C PHE A 399 12.31 -13.97 6.73
N GLN A 400 13.23 -13.01 6.87
CA GLN A 400 13.76 -12.27 5.72
C GLN A 400 15.29 -12.25 5.73
N LEU A 401 15.88 -12.25 4.54
CA LEU A 401 17.30 -11.99 4.32
C LEU A 401 17.41 -10.80 3.36
N GLY A 402 18.11 -9.75 3.76
CA GLY A 402 18.26 -8.54 2.96
C GLY A 402 19.71 -8.08 2.86
N ALA A 403 20.09 -7.48 1.73
CA ALA A 403 21.35 -6.76 1.62
C ALA A 403 21.18 -5.43 0.90
N VAL A 404 21.80 -4.40 1.46
CA VAL A 404 21.74 -3.03 0.94
C VAL A 404 23.08 -2.62 0.37
N GLU A 405 23.03 -2.01 -0.82
CA GLU A 405 24.13 -1.30 -1.43
C GLU A 405 23.67 0.09 -1.89
N ARG A 406 24.64 0.99 -2.06
CA ARG A 406 24.41 2.27 -2.72
C ARG A 406 24.75 2.09 -4.21
N GLU A 407 23.79 2.37 -5.08
CA GLU A 407 23.99 2.37 -6.53
C GLU A 407 24.77 3.62 -6.98
N GLU A 408 25.28 3.63 -8.21
CA GLU A 408 26.10 4.73 -8.76
C GLU A 408 25.37 6.09 -8.76
N ASN A 409 24.04 6.08 -8.82
CA ASN A 409 23.18 7.27 -8.80
C ASN A 409 22.81 7.74 -7.37
N ASP A 410 23.50 7.24 -6.33
CA ASP A 410 23.27 7.54 -4.90
C ASP A 410 21.94 7.00 -4.32
N THR A 411 21.23 6.16 -5.07
CA THR A 411 20.04 5.44 -4.59
C THR A 411 20.45 4.26 -3.71
N LEU A 412 19.76 4.06 -2.58
CA LEU A 412 19.94 2.84 -1.79
C LEU A 412 19.06 1.73 -2.35
N SER A 413 19.68 0.59 -2.64
CA SER A 413 19.07 -0.57 -3.27
C SER A 413 19.18 -1.76 -2.32
N MET A 414 18.05 -2.40 -2.04
CA MET A 414 17.98 -3.57 -1.18
C MET A 414 17.51 -4.79 -1.98
N ALA A 415 18.36 -5.81 -2.07
CA ALA A 415 17.91 -7.14 -2.45
C ALA A 415 17.29 -7.81 -1.22
N LEU A 416 16.01 -8.17 -1.31
CA LEU A 416 15.23 -8.72 -0.20
C LEU A 416 14.64 -10.08 -0.59
N GLY A 417 14.87 -11.07 0.26
CA GLY A 417 14.23 -12.37 0.23
C GLY A 417 13.28 -12.49 1.42
N ALA A 418 12.03 -12.77 1.13
CA ALA A 418 10.97 -13.07 2.07
C ALA A 418 10.65 -14.56 2.01
N TYR A 419 10.67 -15.23 3.15
CA TYR A 419 10.56 -16.68 3.22
C TYR A 419 9.54 -17.08 4.27
N TYR A 420 8.76 -18.10 3.96
CA TYR A 420 7.99 -18.81 4.98
C TYR A 420 8.06 -20.31 4.76
N PHE A 421 8.00 -21.06 5.85
CA PHE A 421 8.06 -22.51 5.80
C PHE A 421 7.14 -23.16 6.81
N HIS A 422 6.76 -24.40 6.50
CA HIS A 422 6.17 -25.33 7.45
C HIS A 422 6.94 -26.65 7.40
N ALA A 423 7.52 -27.05 8.52
CA ALA A 423 8.32 -28.26 8.66
C ALA A 423 7.53 -29.38 9.38
N ALA A 424 7.98 -30.62 9.19
CA ALA A 424 7.40 -31.79 9.83
C ALA A 424 7.72 -31.89 11.34
N ASP A 425 8.72 -31.16 11.82
CA ASP A 425 9.16 -31.12 13.21
C ASP A 425 9.54 -29.70 13.64
N GLN A 426 9.52 -29.46 14.95
CA GLN A 426 9.93 -28.18 15.53
C GLN A 426 11.46 -28.17 15.73
N ARG A 427 12.13 -27.13 15.24
CA ARG A 427 13.58 -26.97 15.42
C ARG A 427 13.93 -25.53 15.73
N LYS A 428 14.72 -25.33 16.78
CA LYS A 428 15.45 -24.07 17.00
C LYS A 428 16.63 -23.99 16.03
N LYS A 429 17.25 -22.83 15.87
CA LYS A 429 18.37 -22.54 14.96
C LYS A 429 18.07 -23.00 13.54
N PHE A 430 16.81 -22.84 13.12
CA PHE A 430 16.22 -23.51 11.96
C PHE A 430 16.99 -23.22 10.67
N LEU A 431 17.63 -22.04 10.57
CA LEU A 431 18.41 -21.62 9.42
C LEU A 431 19.55 -22.59 9.08
N PHE A 432 20.08 -23.31 10.07
CA PHE A 432 21.24 -24.20 9.92
C PHE A 432 20.89 -25.69 9.99
N PHE A 433 19.58 -26.03 10.05
CA PHE A 433 19.13 -27.41 10.10
C PHE A 433 18.92 -28.03 8.71
N LYS A 434 18.96 -29.36 8.70
CA LYS A 434 18.75 -30.20 7.52
C LYS A 434 17.40 -30.91 7.62
N TRP A 435 16.60 -30.81 6.57
CA TRP A 435 15.37 -31.60 6.42
C TRP A 435 15.51 -32.58 5.24
N GLY A 436 14.91 -33.76 5.39
CA GLY A 436 14.80 -34.69 4.27
C GLY A 436 13.76 -34.23 3.24
N ALA A 437 13.72 -34.91 2.10
CA ALA A 437 12.69 -34.70 1.08
C ALA A 437 11.28 -34.76 1.68
N ASN A 438 10.39 -33.87 1.23
CA ASN A 438 8.99 -33.77 1.68
C ASN A 438 8.80 -33.57 3.21
N LYS A 439 9.83 -33.16 3.94
CA LYS A 439 9.73 -32.82 5.38
C LYS A 439 9.59 -31.33 5.64
N ILE A 440 9.56 -30.52 4.59
CA ILE A 440 9.41 -29.07 4.66
C ILE A 440 8.68 -28.57 3.41
N ASN A 441 7.68 -27.72 3.63
CA ASN A 441 7.12 -26.87 2.60
C ASN A 441 7.78 -25.50 2.74
N PHE A 442 8.39 -25.01 1.66
CA PHE A 442 9.13 -23.75 1.65
C PHE A 442 8.58 -22.85 0.55
N TRP A 443 8.32 -21.60 0.89
CA TRP A 443 7.87 -20.60 -0.06
C TRP A 443 8.73 -19.37 0.06
N ALA A 444 8.96 -18.74 -1.09
CA ALA A 444 9.81 -17.59 -1.17
C ALA A 444 9.24 -16.55 -2.14
N ALA A 445 9.52 -15.30 -1.83
CA ALA A 445 9.39 -14.19 -2.73
C ALA A 445 10.68 -13.35 -2.63
N VAL A 446 11.33 -13.11 -3.76
CA VAL A 446 12.58 -12.31 -3.82
C VAL A 446 12.34 -11.08 -4.69
N GLN A 447 12.88 -9.95 -4.27
CA GLN A 447 12.69 -8.68 -4.98
C GLN A 447 13.85 -7.73 -4.74
N ARG A 448 13.97 -6.74 -5.61
CA ARG A 448 14.81 -5.56 -5.40
C ARG A 448 13.92 -4.38 -5.04
N LEU A 449 14.31 -3.66 -3.99
CA LEU A 449 13.66 -2.46 -3.50
C LEU A 449 14.61 -1.28 -3.63
N THR A 450 14.09 -0.08 -3.93
CA THR A 450 14.89 1.15 -3.96
C THR A 450 14.28 2.21 -3.05
N LEU A 451 15.10 2.92 -2.29
CA LEU A 451 14.63 3.93 -1.34
C LEU A 451 14.65 5.34 -1.95
N ASN A 452 13.49 6.00 -1.96
CA ASN A 452 13.41 7.44 -2.14
C ASN A 452 13.84 8.15 -0.84
N ARG A 453 15.13 8.48 -0.76
CA ARG A 453 15.75 9.10 0.43
C ARG A 453 15.17 10.47 0.77
N SER A 454 14.79 11.24 -0.24
CA SER A 454 14.16 12.55 -0.05
C SER A 454 12.80 12.38 0.65
N LEU A 455 11.99 11.42 0.22
CA LEU A 455 10.72 11.11 0.88
C LEU A 455 10.94 10.61 2.30
N TYR A 456 11.82 9.62 2.50
CA TYR A 456 12.11 9.07 3.83
C TYR A 456 12.58 10.14 4.82
N SER A 457 13.42 11.08 4.36
CA SER A 457 13.94 12.15 5.21
C SER A 457 12.84 13.00 5.85
N THR A 458 11.68 13.13 5.20
CA THR A 458 10.53 13.90 5.72
C THR A 458 9.79 13.22 6.86
N VAL A 459 9.99 11.92 7.06
CA VAL A 459 9.30 11.10 8.08
C VAL A 459 10.25 10.42 9.06
N ARG A 460 11.56 10.62 8.88
CA ARG A 460 12.63 9.99 9.67
C ARG A 460 12.41 10.17 11.16
N ASP A 461 12.09 11.40 11.59
CA ASP A 461 11.94 11.72 13.01
C ASP A 461 10.69 11.04 13.59
N GLU A 462 9.59 10.96 12.85
CA GLU A 462 8.40 10.22 13.28
C GLU A 462 8.66 8.71 13.37
N VAL A 463 9.40 8.13 12.42
CA VAL A 463 9.79 6.71 12.51
C VAL A 463 10.63 6.46 13.75
N LYS A 464 11.65 7.30 14.00
CA LYS A 464 12.50 7.20 15.21
C LYS A 464 11.69 7.36 16.49
N ALA A 465 10.76 8.31 16.53
CA ALA A 465 9.88 8.51 17.68
C ALA A 465 8.95 7.31 17.92
N LYS A 466 8.41 6.72 16.84
CA LYS A 466 7.54 5.53 16.90
C LYS A 466 8.28 4.28 17.37
N LEU A 467 9.57 4.19 17.03
CA LEU A 467 10.47 3.11 17.42
C LEU A 467 11.46 3.55 18.52
N ALA A 468 11.01 4.30 19.52
CA ALA A 468 11.89 4.73 20.62
C ALA A 468 12.59 3.56 21.37
N ASP A 469 12.02 2.36 21.28
CA ASP A 469 12.54 1.10 21.80
C ASP A 469 13.33 0.27 20.75
N ALA A 470 13.63 0.81 19.57
CA ALA A 470 14.28 0.11 18.46
C ALA A 470 15.55 -0.67 18.83
N PRO A 471 16.46 -0.16 19.68
CA PRO A 471 17.68 -0.88 20.02
C PRO A 471 17.44 -2.23 20.71
N ALA A 472 16.27 -2.43 21.34
CA ALA A 472 15.91 -3.72 21.94
C ALA A 472 15.57 -4.80 20.88
N TYR A 473 15.45 -4.40 19.61
CA TYR A 473 15.03 -5.25 18.51
C TYR A 473 16.14 -5.51 17.47
N VAL A 474 17.36 -5.04 17.74
CA VAL A 474 18.50 -5.13 16.82
C VAL A 474 19.71 -5.76 17.52
N VAL A 475 20.35 -6.71 16.84
CA VAL A 475 21.63 -7.30 17.27
C VAL A 475 22.63 -7.20 16.14
N GLY A 476 23.67 -6.37 16.32
CA GLY A 476 24.75 -6.23 15.34
C GLY A 476 25.63 -7.49 15.25
N LEU A 477 26.03 -7.85 14.04
CA LEU A 477 26.91 -8.97 13.75
C LEU A 477 28.28 -8.47 13.30
N LYS A 478 29.34 -9.02 13.89
CA LYS A 478 30.71 -8.78 13.45
C LYS A 478 31.02 -9.70 12.28
N LEU A 479 31.41 -9.13 11.16
CA LEU A 479 31.76 -9.88 9.94
C LEU A 479 33.27 -10.12 9.87
N GLY A 480 33.66 -11.33 9.46
CA GLY A 480 35.05 -11.78 9.43
C GLY A 480 35.41 -12.73 10.59
N LYS A 481 36.46 -13.54 10.42
CA LYS A 481 36.93 -14.47 11.45
C LYS A 481 37.40 -13.69 12.69
N ARG A 482 37.00 -14.16 13.88
CA ARG A 482 37.58 -13.71 15.16
C ARG A 482 39.07 -14.05 15.22
#